data_AF-A0A2W4PHQ0-F1
#
_entry.id   AF-A0A2W4PHQ0-F1
#
_cell.length_a   1.000
_cell.length_b   1.000
_cell.length_c   1.000
_cell.angle_alpha   90.00
_cell.angle_beta   90.00
_cell.angle_gamma   90.00
#
_symmetry.space_group_name_H-M   'P 1'
#
loop_
_entity.id
_entity.type
_entity.pdbx_description
1 polymer ?
#
loop_
_entity_poly.entity_id
_entity_poly.type
_entity_poly.pdbx_seq_one_letter_code
_entity_poly.pdbx_strand_id
1 'polypeptide(L)'
;MTTAMHKRKLQAFVACVVLLIAAELYGLVCAVTIERWRIAVWGALGVGIHILLARLVGFDPQRGGDPFASPLLQYFERWELRSGQATLGMVACVSGAALLADADHFLVALICATLAAWIYFTIRLATGGYHGISLPRVRTRAGASRKG
;
A
#
# COMPACT_ATOMS: atom_id res chain seq x y z
N MET A 1 -12.64 -17.49 4.26
CA MET A 1 -12.66 -16.29 3.37
C MET A 1 -12.98 -14.98 4.11
N THR A 2 -13.68 -15.01 5.26
CA THR A 2 -14.11 -13.84 6.05
C THR A 2 -13.01 -13.15 6.88
N THR A 3 -12.01 -13.89 7.35
CA THR A 3 -10.93 -13.38 8.21
C THR A 3 -9.96 -12.46 7.46
N ALA A 4 -9.62 -12.78 6.22
CA ALA A 4 -8.71 -11.97 5.39
C ALA A 4 -9.31 -10.61 5.01
N MET A 5 -10.62 -10.55 4.72
CA MET A 5 -11.30 -9.29 4.42
C MET A 5 -11.46 -8.42 5.68
N HIS A 6 -11.76 -9.01 6.84
CA HIS A 6 -11.80 -8.29 8.11
C HIS A 6 -10.44 -7.70 8.47
N LYS A 7 -9.35 -8.47 8.31
CA LYS A 7 -7.98 -7.99 8.55
C LYS A 7 -7.66 -6.76 7.66
N ARG A 8 -8.06 -6.76 6.39
CA ARG A 8 -7.83 -5.63 5.47
C ARG A 8 -8.62 -4.38 5.86
N LYS A 9 -9.87 -4.53 6.27
CA LYS A 9 -10.70 -3.40 6.75
C LYS A 9 -10.12 -2.81 8.05
N LEU A 10 -9.70 -3.69 8.97
CA LEU A 10 -9.06 -3.27 10.22
C LEU A 10 -7.75 -2.52 9.95
N GLN A 11 -6.91 -2.99 9.03
CA GLN A 11 -5.67 -2.31 8.66
C GLN A 11 -5.92 -0.93 8.05
N ALA A 12 -6.94 -0.79 7.20
CA ALA A 12 -7.34 0.50 6.65
C ALA A 12 -7.82 1.46 7.75
N PHE A 13 -8.63 0.96 8.68
CA PHE A 13 -9.08 1.73 9.82
C PHE A 13 -7.92 2.19 10.72
N VAL A 14 -7.02 1.26 11.07
CA VAL A 14 -5.83 1.58 11.88
C VAL A 14 -4.95 2.60 11.16
N ALA A 15 -4.80 2.52 9.84
CA ALA A 15 -4.02 3.50 9.09
C ALA A 15 -4.61 4.92 9.16
N CYS A 16 -5.94 5.05 9.04
CA CYS A 16 -6.62 6.33 9.21
C CYS A 16 -6.49 6.86 10.64
N VAL A 17 -6.60 6.00 11.66
CA VAL A 17 -6.43 6.40 13.07
C VAL A 17 -5.01 6.88 13.33
N VAL A 18 -4.00 6.15 12.84
CA VAL A 18 -2.59 6.54 12.98
C VAL A 18 -2.32 7.88 12.29
N LEU A 19 -2.90 8.11 11.10
CA LEU A 19 -2.78 9.41 10.43
C LEU A 19 -3.37 10.54 11.27
N LEU A 20 -4.56 10.35 11.84
CA LEU A 20 -5.20 11.36 12.69
C LEU A 20 -4.37 11.66 13.94
N ILE A 21 -3.82 10.63 14.60
CA ILE A 21 -2.92 10.82 15.75
C ILE A 21 -1.67 11.61 15.33
N ALA A 22 -1.05 11.25 14.21
CA ALA A 22 0.14 11.95 13.72
C ALA A 22 -0.16 13.43 13.39
N ALA A 23 -1.32 13.70 12.79
CA ALA A 23 -1.75 15.06 12.47
C ALA A 23 -2.02 15.90 13.74
N GLU A 24 -2.67 15.32 14.75
CA GLU A 24 -2.89 15.98 16.04
C GLU A 24 -1.57 16.30 16.76
N LEU A 25 -0.64 15.34 16.80
CA LEU A 25 0.68 15.56 17.38
C LEU A 25 1.43 16.67 16.65
N TYR A 26 1.35 16.71 15.32
CA TYR A 26 1.93 17.80 14.53
C TYR A 26 1.29 19.15 14.84
N GLY A 27 -0.04 19.22 14.91
CA GLY A 27 -0.76 20.45 15.28
C GLY A 27 -0.37 20.97 16.66
N LEU A 28 -0.20 20.07 17.64
CA LEU A 28 0.26 20.41 18.98
C LEU A 28 1.70 20.95 18.99
N VAL A 29 2.61 20.30 18.26
CA VAL A 29 4.03 20.70 18.19
C VAL A 29 4.21 22.02 17.47
N CYS A 30 3.46 22.25 16.39
CA CYS A 30 3.60 23.44 15.55
C CYS A 30 2.64 24.58 15.94
N ALA A 31 1.78 24.38 16.95
CA ALA A 31 0.74 25.32 17.36
C ALA A 31 -0.19 25.76 16.20
N VAL A 32 -0.54 24.81 15.32
CA VAL A 32 -1.41 25.06 14.15
C VAL A 32 -2.74 24.36 14.35
N THR A 33 -3.84 25.03 13.97
CA THR A 33 -5.17 24.43 13.98
C THR A 33 -5.31 23.41 12.86
N ILE A 34 -5.54 22.16 13.25
CA ILE A 34 -5.70 21.04 12.32
C ILE A 34 -7.18 20.80 12.04
N GLU A 35 -7.58 20.85 10.77
CA GLU A 35 -8.93 20.47 10.35
C GLU A 35 -9.10 18.94 10.28
N ARG A 36 -9.43 18.34 11.43
CA ARG A 36 -9.58 16.89 11.62
C ARG A 36 -10.45 16.20 10.57
N TRP A 37 -11.55 16.84 10.18
CA TRP A 37 -12.52 16.27 9.25
C TRP A 37 -11.95 16.13 7.84
N ARG A 38 -11.20 17.14 7.35
CA ARG A 38 -10.55 17.07 6.02
C ARG A 38 -9.51 15.96 5.99
N ILE A 39 -8.69 15.86 7.04
CA ILE A 39 -7.68 14.81 7.15
C ILE A 39 -8.33 13.43 7.15
N ALA A 40 -9.41 13.24 7.91
CA ALA A 40 -10.14 11.98 7.95
C ALA A 40 -10.72 11.62 6.57
N VAL A 41 -11.35 12.57 5.88
CA VAL A 41 -11.99 12.36 4.57
C VAL A 41 -10.96 12.05 3.50
N TRP A 42 -9.93 12.90 3.34
CA TRP A 42 -8.91 12.71 2.31
C TRP A 42 -8.02 11.51 2.59
N GLY A 43 -7.74 11.22 3.87
CA GLY A 43 -7.03 10.00 4.28
C GLY A 43 -7.82 8.73 3.94
N ALA A 44 -9.11 8.69 4.27
CA ALA A 44 -9.98 7.56 3.93
C ALA A 44 -10.13 7.37 2.41
N LEU A 45 -10.28 8.48 1.67
CA LEU A 45 -10.38 8.46 0.22
C LEU A 45 -9.08 7.95 -0.42
N GLY A 46 -7.92 8.43 0.04
CA GLY A 46 -6.60 7.96 -0.42
C GLY A 46 -6.43 6.46 -0.22
N VAL A 47 -6.68 5.95 0.99
CA VAL A 47 -6.62 4.51 1.28
C VAL A 47 -7.62 3.72 0.43
N GLY A 48 -8.83 4.23 0.25
CA GLY A 48 -9.87 3.60 -0.58
C GLY A 48 -9.45 3.47 -2.04
N ILE A 49 -9.00 4.57 -2.65
CA ILE A 49 -8.50 4.60 -4.04
C ILE A 49 -7.29 3.70 -4.18
N HIS A 50 -6.35 3.72 -3.24
CA HIS A 50 -5.17 2.86 -3.25
C HIS A 50 -5.56 1.38 -3.22
N ILE A 51 -6.48 0.97 -2.34
CA ILE A 51 -6.98 -0.41 -2.28
C ILE A 51 -7.71 -0.79 -3.59
N LEU A 52 -8.49 0.12 -4.17
CA LEU A 52 -9.23 -0.10 -5.40
C LEU A 52 -8.28 -0.31 -6.58
N LEU A 53 -7.31 0.58 -6.78
CA LEU A 53 -6.30 0.48 -7.84
C LEU A 53 -5.43 -0.76 -7.67
N ALA A 54 -5.00 -1.07 -6.44
CA ALA A 54 -4.25 -2.29 -6.15
C ALA A 54 -5.05 -3.58 -6.47
N ARG A 55 -6.39 -3.52 -6.47
CA ARG A 55 -7.25 -4.65 -6.89
C ARG A 55 -7.50 -4.68 -8.39
N LEU A 56 -7.88 -3.54 -8.99
CA LEU A 56 -8.26 -3.44 -10.39
C LEU A 56 -7.11 -3.76 -11.33
N VAL A 57 -5.91 -3.31 -10.98
CA VAL A 57 -4.74 -3.53 -11.84
C VAL A 57 -4.20 -4.96 -11.71
N GLY A 58 -4.78 -5.78 -10.80
CA GLY A 58 -4.56 -7.23 -10.78
C GLY A 58 -3.09 -7.59 -10.94
N PHE A 59 -2.23 -6.94 -10.17
CA PHE A 59 -0.78 -7.00 -10.35
C PHE A 59 -0.28 -8.45 -10.15
N ASP A 60 -0.25 -9.20 -11.24
CA ASP A 60 0.04 -10.63 -11.30
C ASP A 60 1.51 -10.89 -10.93
N PRO A 61 1.81 -11.53 -9.80
CA PRO A 61 3.19 -11.78 -9.35
C PRO A 61 3.97 -12.75 -10.26
N GLN A 62 3.36 -13.34 -11.29
CA GLN A 62 3.99 -14.39 -12.10
C GLN A 62 4.66 -13.93 -13.40
N ARG A 63 4.49 -12.68 -13.82
CA ARG A 63 5.11 -12.17 -15.07
C ARG A 63 6.34 -11.32 -14.79
N GLY A 64 7.53 -11.89 -15.00
CA GLY A 64 8.77 -11.12 -15.23
C GLY A 64 9.80 -11.09 -14.11
N GLY A 65 9.97 -12.16 -13.34
CA GLY A 65 11.12 -12.26 -12.43
C GLY A 65 12.36 -12.77 -13.16
N ASP A 66 13.44 -12.00 -13.13
CA ASP A 66 14.74 -12.40 -13.68
C ASP A 66 15.27 -13.62 -12.89
N PRO A 67 15.45 -14.80 -13.48
CA PRO A 67 15.69 -16.05 -12.76
C PRO A 67 16.97 -16.09 -11.90
N PHE A 68 17.82 -15.07 -12.01
CA PHE A 68 19.08 -14.94 -11.30
C PHE A 68 19.05 -13.96 -10.10
N ALA A 69 17.97 -13.20 -9.91
CA ALA A 69 17.86 -12.27 -8.80
C ALA A 69 17.49 -13.00 -7.49
N SER A 70 18.09 -12.59 -6.37
CA SER A 70 17.80 -13.20 -5.07
C SER A 70 16.31 -13.01 -4.70
N PRO A 71 15.69 -13.93 -3.94
CA PRO A 71 14.26 -13.86 -3.60
C PRO A 71 13.87 -12.54 -2.92
N LEU A 72 14.80 -11.94 -2.17
CA LEU A 72 14.63 -10.64 -1.53
C LEU A 72 14.73 -9.48 -2.53
N LEU A 73 15.63 -9.55 -3.52
CA LEU A 73 15.76 -8.51 -4.54
C LEU A 73 14.53 -8.49 -5.45
N GLN A 74 14.09 -9.66 -5.90
CA GLN A 74 12.85 -9.78 -6.69
C GLN A 74 11.61 -9.35 -5.89
N TYR A 75 11.64 -9.49 -4.56
CA TYR A 75 10.58 -8.99 -3.69
C TYR A 75 10.59 -7.47 -3.63
N PHE A 76 11.76 -6.85 -3.42
CA PHE A 76 11.94 -5.40 -3.41
C PHE A 76 11.62 -4.74 -4.75
N GLU A 77 12.04 -5.32 -5.87
CA GLU A 77 11.80 -4.78 -7.20
C GLU A 77 10.31 -4.82 -7.57
N ARG A 78 9.64 -5.94 -7.28
CA ARG A 78 8.17 -6.07 -7.41
C ARG A 78 7.43 -5.15 -6.43
N TRP A 79 8.03 -4.85 -5.28
CA TRP A 79 7.50 -3.97 -4.25
C TRP A 79 7.56 -2.49 -4.68
N GLU A 80 8.69 -2.04 -5.20
CA GLU A 80 8.93 -0.64 -5.61
C GLU A 80 8.04 -0.27 -6.80
N LEU A 81 8.00 -1.12 -7.83
CA LEU A 81 7.21 -0.86 -9.03
C LEU A 81 5.70 -0.82 -8.76
N ARG A 82 5.17 -1.68 -7.88
CA ARG A 82 3.73 -1.77 -7.61
C ARG A 82 3.24 -0.73 -6.61
N SER A 83 4.01 -0.50 -5.55
CA SER A 83 3.69 0.55 -4.58
C SER A 83 3.79 1.93 -5.24
N GLY A 84 4.81 2.15 -6.08
CA GLY A 84 4.98 3.37 -6.87
C GLY A 84 3.80 3.61 -7.81
N GLN A 85 3.41 2.63 -8.64
CA GLN A 85 2.31 2.80 -9.59
C GLN A 85 0.94 2.98 -8.91
N ALA A 86 0.64 2.21 -7.87
CA ALA A 86 -0.61 2.38 -7.12
C ALA A 86 -0.67 3.71 -6.37
N THR A 87 0.48 4.22 -5.91
CA THR A 87 0.58 5.55 -5.30
C THR A 87 0.42 6.64 -6.35
N LEU A 88 1.08 6.54 -7.51
CA LEU A 88 0.93 7.50 -8.61
C LEU A 88 -0.51 7.57 -9.13
N GLY A 89 -1.16 6.42 -9.34
CA GLY A 89 -2.56 6.37 -9.74
C GLY A 89 -3.49 6.96 -8.69
N MET A 90 -3.25 6.66 -7.41
CA MET A 90 -4.01 7.27 -6.31
C MET A 90 -3.79 8.78 -6.25
N VAL A 91 -2.55 9.25 -6.34
CA VAL A 91 -2.21 10.68 -6.36
C VAL A 91 -2.91 11.36 -7.53
N ALA A 92 -2.91 10.79 -8.74
CA ALA A 92 -3.62 11.37 -9.88
C ALA A 92 -5.14 11.50 -9.63
N CYS A 93 -5.77 10.45 -9.07
CA CYS A 93 -7.20 10.47 -8.74
C CYS A 93 -7.52 11.46 -7.61
N VAL A 94 -6.71 11.49 -6.54
CA VAL A 94 -6.91 12.41 -5.41
C VAL A 94 -6.64 13.84 -5.84
N SER A 95 -5.62 14.10 -6.67
CA SER A 95 -5.36 15.42 -7.24
C SER A 95 -6.55 15.94 -8.03
N GLY A 96 -7.13 15.10 -8.91
CA GLY A 96 -8.32 15.46 -9.67
C GLY A 96 -9.51 15.76 -8.77
N ALA A 97 -9.76 14.90 -7.77
CA ALA A 97 -10.85 15.11 -6.81
C ALA A 97 -10.64 16.37 -5.95
N ALA A 98 -9.43 16.63 -5.49
CA ALA A 98 -9.08 17.78 -4.67
C ALA A 98 -9.19 19.09 -5.46
N LEU A 99 -8.74 19.12 -6.72
CA LEU A 99 -8.90 20.30 -7.58
C LEU A 99 -10.38 20.64 -7.84
N LEU A 100 -11.26 19.65 -7.87
CA LEU A 100 -12.69 19.85 -8.13
C LEU A 100 -13.48 20.21 -6.86
N ALA A 101 -13.10 19.70 -5.70
CA ALA A 101 -13.90 19.79 -4.47
C ALA A 101 -13.26 20.65 -3.36
N ASP A 102 -11.94 20.83 -3.36
CA ASP A 102 -11.20 21.45 -2.26
C ASP A 102 -9.86 22.05 -2.71
N ALA A 103 -9.91 22.91 -3.74
CA ALA A 103 -8.70 23.49 -4.35
C ALA A 103 -7.86 24.30 -3.35
N ASP A 104 -8.52 25.00 -2.42
CA ASP A 104 -7.85 25.82 -1.40
C ASP A 104 -7.02 24.99 -0.41
N HIS A 105 -7.36 23.71 -0.21
CA HIS A 105 -6.65 22.78 0.68
C HIS A 105 -6.03 21.61 -0.10
N PHE A 106 -5.74 21.82 -1.38
CA PHE A 106 -5.19 20.79 -2.27
C PHE A 106 -3.96 20.08 -1.68
N LEU A 107 -3.01 20.83 -1.11
CA LEU A 107 -1.80 20.26 -0.51
C LEU A 107 -2.13 19.37 0.70
N VAL A 108 -3.08 19.78 1.54
CA VAL A 108 -3.53 18.99 2.69
C VAL A 108 -4.17 17.70 2.21
N ALA A 109 -5.04 17.77 1.20
CA ALA A 109 -5.67 16.59 0.60
C ALA A 109 -4.62 15.60 0.06
N LEU A 110 -3.62 16.11 -0.68
CA LEU A 110 -2.58 15.29 -1.28
C LEU A 110 -1.67 14.61 -0.25
N ILE A 111 -1.22 15.38 0.74
CA ILE A 111 -0.32 14.89 1.81
C ILE A 111 -1.05 13.87 2.67
N CYS A 112 -2.29 14.15 3.09
CA CYS A 112 -3.07 13.24 3.93
C CYS A 112 -3.39 11.93 3.21
N ALA A 113 -3.85 12.01 1.96
CA ALA A 113 -4.13 10.81 1.17
C ALA A 113 -2.88 9.95 0.95
N THR A 114 -1.74 10.59 0.65
CA THR A 114 -0.46 9.92 0.44
C THR A 114 0.05 9.25 1.71
N LEU A 115 0.08 9.98 2.83
CA LEU A 115 0.51 9.43 4.12
C LEU A 115 -0.41 8.29 4.59
N ALA A 116 -1.73 8.43 4.46
CA ALA A 116 -2.67 7.36 4.83
C ALA A 116 -2.43 6.07 4.04
N ALA A 117 -2.22 6.19 2.72
CA ALA A 117 -1.95 5.05 1.86
C ALA A 117 -0.61 4.37 2.23
N TRP A 118 0.43 5.16 2.53
CA TRP A 118 1.70 4.64 3.00
C TRP A 118 1.61 3.95 4.37
N ILE A 119 0.87 4.52 5.33
CA ILE A 119 0.64 3.89 6.64
C ILE A 119 -0.13 2.58 6.48
N TYR A 120 -1.17 2.55 5.65
CA TYR A 120 -1.90 1.32 5.34
C TYR A 120 -0.97 0.27 4.74
N PHE A 121 -0.10 0.69 3.83
CA PHE A 121 0.86 -0.16 3.17
C PHE A 121 1.92 -0.73 4.12
N THR A 122 2.50 0.08 5.01
CA THR A 122 3.50 -0.36 6.00
C THR A 122 2.91 -1.35 7.00
N ILE A 123 1.70 -1.10 7.50
CA ILE A 123 0.98 -2.05 8.36
C ILE A 123 0.76 -3.39 7.63
N ARG A 124 0.44 -3.34 6.34
CA ARG A 124 0.24 -4.54 5.53
C ARG A 124 1.53 -5.32 5.28
N LEU A 125 2.66 -4.64 5.11
CA LEU A 125 3.98 -5.25 5.04
C LEU A 125 4.34 -5.94 6.35
N ALA A 126 4.23 -5.22 7.48
CA ALA A 126 4.58 -5.73 8.81
C ALA A 126 3.76 -6.96 9.22
N THR A 127 2.52 -7.06 8.76
CA THR A 127 1.59 -8.15 9.12
C THR A 127 1.63 -9.35 8.17
N GLY A 128 2.63 -9.45 7.30
CA GLY A 128 2.88 -10.61 6.44
C GLY A 128 1.87 -10.78 5.30
N GLY A 129 1.24 -9.69 4.84
CA GLY A 129 0.20 -9.73 3.80
C GLY A 129 0.61 -10.33 2.44
N TYR A 130 1.90 -10.65 2.27
CA TYR A 130 2.51 -11.23 1.07
C TYR A 130 3.21 -12.58 1.32
N HIS A 131 2.87 -13.32 2.38
CA HIS A 131 3.39 -14.67 2.67
C HIS A 131 3.02 -15.77 1.64
N GLY A 132 2.50 -15.40 0.47
CA GLY A 132 2.22 -16.31 -0.64
C GLY A 132 3.41 -16.58 -1.57
N ILE A 133 4.63 -16.16 -1.22
CA ILE A 133 5.82 -16.55 -1.97
C ILE A 133 6.10 -18.00 -1.62
N SER A 134 5.47 -18.90 -2.37
CA SER A 134 6.00 -20.24 -2.54
C SER A 134 7.38 -20.05 -3.15
N LEU A 135 8.43 -20.18 -2.34
CA LEU A 135 9.77 -20.44 -2.86
C LEU A 135 9.60 -21.59 -3.87
N PRO A 136 10.11 -21.48 -5.11
CA PRO A 136 10.17 -22.64 -5.97
C PRO A 136 10.86 -23.72 -5.14
N ARG A 137 10.13 -24.80 -4.81
CA ARG A 137 10.78 -25.99 -4.26
C ARG A 137 11.87 -26.28 -5.26
N VAL A 138 13.12 -26.08 -4.84
CA VAL A 138 14.26 -26.65 -5.54
C VAL A 138 13.92 -28.12 -5.59
N ARG A 139 13.43 -28.56 -6.76
CA ARG A 139 13.23 -29.96 -7.06
C ARG A 139 14.66 -30.45 -7.14
N THR A 140 15.20 -30.85 -6.00
CA THR A 140 16.46 -31.57 -5.93
C THR A 140 16.29 -32.71 -6.92
N ARG A 141 17.00 -32.61 -8.05
CA ARG A 141 17.25 -33.74 -8.95
C ARG A 141 18.13 -34.73 -8.19
N ALA A 142 17.58 -35.35 -7.17
CA ALA A 142 18.11 -36.56 -6.56
C ALA A 142 17.28 -37.70 -7.15
N GLY A 143 17.86 -38.46 -8.08
CA GLY A 143 17.24 -39.66 -8.62
C GLY A 143 17.12 -39.71 -10.14
N ALA A 144 18.26 -39.67 -10.84
CA ALA A 144 18.37 -40.30 -12.16
C ALA A 144 19.84 -40.64 -12.42
N SER A 145 20.49 -41.38 -11.50
CA SER A 145 21.67 -42.16 -11.87
C SER A 145 21.18 -43.45 -12.51
N ARG A 146 21.39 -43.50 -13.83
CA ARG A 146 21.11 -44.59 -14.75
C ARG A 146 21.62 -45.92 -14.20
N LYS A 147 20.73 -46.91 -14.05
CA LYS A 147 21.09 -48.31 -14.30
C LYS A 147 21.02 -48.53 -15.81
N GLY A 148 22.07 -49.12 -16.35
CA GLY A 148 22.24 -49.46 -17.76
C GLY A 148 23.69 -49.80 -17.98
#